data_AF-D3SLN9-F1
#
_entry.id   AF-D3SLN9-F1
#
_cell.length_a   1.000
_cell.length_b   1.000
_cell.length_c   1.000
_cell.angle_alpha   90.00
_cell.angle_beta   90.00
_cell.angle_gamma   90.00
#
_symmetry.space_group_name_H-M   'P 1'
#
loop_
_entity.id
_entity.type
_entity.pdbx_description
1 polymer ?
#
loop_
_entity_poly.entity_id
_entity_poly.type
_entity_poly.pdbx_seq_one_letter_code
_entity_poly.pdbx_strand_id
1 'polypeptide(L)'
;MRSVILSILVFGISSCGVVRTGEEGLYRRTLRTVIIENVESCKSLVSPGALVPQVCGRCKISFEPERKRLIIAETDECVRYDAYGCITTGGEPFVVNTVSCRPLAERPVPQRSQPQSVPIR
;
A
#
# COMPACT_ATOMS: atom_id res chain seq x y z
N MET A 1 -63.02 -28.51 43.38
CA MET A 1 -61.83 -29.28 42.98
C MET A 1 -61.01 -28.35 42.09
N ARG A 2 -59.95 -27.68 42.59
CA ARG A 2 -58.53 -28.10 42.47
C ARG A 2 -58.27 -28.71 41.07
N SER A 3 -57.40 -28.20 40.22
CA SER A 3 -56.09 -27.61 40.49
C SER A 3 -55.60 -26.79 39.30
N VAL A 4 -54.81 -25.78 39.63
CA VAL A 4 -53.99 -24.93 38.77
C VAL A 4 -52.98 -25.78 37.97
N ILE A 5 -52.86 -25.52 36.67
CA ILE A 5 -51.71 -25.91 35.85
C ILE A 5 -51.21 -24.60 35.23
N LEU A 6 -50.37 -23.84 35.94
CA LEU A 6 -48.91 -23.94 35.99
C LEU A 6 -48.24 -23.67 34.64
N SER A 7 -48.09 -22.37 34.37
CA SER A 7 -46.93 -21.67 33.81
C SER A 7 -45.86 -22.49 33.07
N ILE A 8 -45.62 -22.18 31.79
CA ILE A 8 -44.25 -21.96 31.29
C ILE A 8 -44.26 -20.75 30.37
N LEU A 9 -43.95 -19.60 30.95
CA LEU A 9 -43.40 -18.45 30.25
C LEU A 9 -42.01 -18.84 29.75
N VAL A 10 -41.83 -19.03 28.44
CA VAL A 10 -40.50 -18.94 27.84
C VAL A 10 -40.22 -17.48 27.58
N PHE A 11 -39.93 -16.74 28.65
CA PHE A 11 -39.35 -15.41 28.57
C PHE A 11 -37.94 -15.56 27.98
N GLY A 12 -37.66 -14.71 26.99
CA GLY A 12 -36.45 -14.73 26.21
C GLY A 12 -35.21 -14.59 27.08
N ILE A 13 -34.25 -15.47 26.82
CA ILE A 13 -32.84 -15.21 27.10
C ILE A 13 -32.21 -14.94 25.74
N SER A 14 -32.61 -13.82 25.11
CA SER A 14 -31.77 -13.20 24.09
C SER A 14 -30.51 -12.79 24.83
N SER A 15 -29.50 -13.65 24.77
CA SER A 15 -28.18 -13.37 25.30
C SER A 15 -27.66 -12.16 24.53
N CYS A 16 -27.84 -10.97 25.11
CA CYS A 16 -27.22 -9.75 24.65
C CYS A 16 -25.72 -9.90 24.92
N GLY A 17 -25.04 -10.63 24.03
CA GLY A 17 -23.61 -10.60 23.91
C GLY A 17 -23.22 -9.15 23.69
N VAL A 18 -22.55 -8.56 24.68
CA VAL A 18 -21.99 -7.22 24.58
C VAL A 18 -20.90 -7.28 23.53
N VAL A 19 -21.22 -6.89 22.30
CA VAL A 19 -20.23 -6.63 21.27
C VAL A 19 -19.55 -5.32 21.66
N ARG A 20 -18.38 -5.43 22.28
CA ARG A 20 -17.48 -4.29 22.40
C ARG A 20 -16.96 -3.98 21.00
N THR A 21 -17.65 -3.09 20.29
CA THR A 21 -17.06 -2.40 19.15
C THR A 21 -15.94 -1.53 19.73
N GLY A 22 -14.71 -2.05 19.69
CA GLY A 22 -13.55 -1.19 19.88
C GLY A 22 -13.66 -0.07 18.85
N GLU A 23 -13.60 1.18 19.30
CA GLU A 23 -13.39 2.31 18.41
C GLU A 23 -12.03 2.06 17.73
N GLU A 24 -12.08 1.45 16.55
CA GLU A 24 -10.94 1.45 15.64
C GLU A 24 -10.69 2.91 15.31
N GLY A 25 -9.76 3.51 16.07
CA GLY A 25 -9.28 4.86 15.81
C GLY A 25 -8.95 4.95 14.33
N LEU A 26 -9.74 5.73 13.60
CA LEU A 26 -9.64 5.88 12.16
C LEU A 26 -8.29 6.52 11.88
N TYR A 27 -7.26 5.68 11.71
CA TYR A 27 -5.90 6.11 11.47
C TYR A 27 -5.90 6.75 10.08
N ARG A 28 -6.14 8.07 10.04
CA ARG A 28 -6.26 8.84 8.80
C ARG A 28 -4.87 8.90 8.16
N ARG A 29 -4.50 7.85 7.43
CA ARG A 29 -3.32 7.87 6.58
C ARG A 29 -3.58 8.86 5.46
N THR A 30 -2.81 9.93 5.43
CA THR A 30 -2.81 10.84 4.29
C THR A 30 -2.17 10.13 3.11
N LEU A 31 -2.94 9.87 2.06
CA LEU A 31 -2.43 9.32 0.81
C LEU A 31 -1.39 10.26 0.21
N ARG A 32 -0.25 9.69 -0.21
CA ARG A 32 0.87 10.44 -0.78
C ARG A 32 0.95 10.26 -2.28
N THR A 33 1.38 11.32 -2.95
CA THR A 33 1.78 11.28 -4.37
C THR A 33 3.25 11.65 -4.48
N VAL A 34 4.02 10.81 -5.16
CA VAL A 34 5.43 11.04 -5.49
C VAL A 34 5.54 11.23 -6.99
N ILE A 35 6.26 12.26 -7.41
CA ILE A 35 6.56 12.53 -8.82
C ILE A 35 8.08 12.36 -9.00
N ILE A 36 8.47 11.49 -9.91
CA ILE A 36 9.86 11.29 -10.31
C ILE A 36 10.02 11.93 -11.69
N GLU A 37 10.80 13.00 -11.74
CA GLU A 37 11.15 13.70 -12.98
C GLU A 37 12.27 12.99 -13.73
N ASN A 38 12.51 13.39 -14.98
CA ASN A 38 13.61 12.88 -15.82
C ASN A 38 13.55 11.37 -16.08
N VAL A 39 12.36 10.81 -16.25
CA VAL A 39 12.16 9.40 -16.64
C VAL A 39 12.00 9.33 -18.16
N GLU A 40 12.92 8.67 -18.83
CA GLU A 40 12.96 8.56 -20.29
C GLU A 40 12.04 7.45 -20.80
N SER A 41 12.07 6.30 -20.15
CA SER A 41 11.18 5.19 -20.48
C SER A 41 10.76 4.46 -19.23
N CYS A 42 9.53 3.92 -19.23
CA CYS A 42 9.10 3.00 -18.20
C CYS A 42 8.09 2.00 -18.76
N LYS A 43 8.28 0.72 -18.47
CA LYS A 43 7.46 -0.38 -19.00
C LYS A 43 7.12 -1.39 -17.91
N SER A 44 5.93 -1.96 -17.98
CA SER A 44 5.57 -3.10 -17.13
C SER A 44 6.47 -4.28 -17.44
N LEU A 45 6.95 -4.93 -16.37
CA LEU A 45 7.73 -6.16 -16.39
C LEU A 45 6.83 -7.39 -16.24
N VAL A 46 5.54 -7.20 -15.94
CA VAL A 46 4.58 -8.28 -15.78
C VAL A 46 3.87 -8.50 -17.11
N SER A 47 4.15 -9.63 -17.75
CA SER A 47 3.48 -10.01 -18.99
C SER A 47 1.99 -10.34 -18.77
N PRO A 48 1.13 -10.14 -19.78
CA PRO A 48 -0.24 -10.65 -19.74
C PRO A 48 -0.26 -12.16 -19.45
N GLY A 49 -1.09 -12.58 -18.49
CA GLY A 49 -1.19 -13.99 -18.09
C GLY A 49 -0.07 -14.48 -17.14
N ALA A 50 0.88 -13.62 -16.76
CA ALA A 50 1.87 -13.98 -15.75
C ALA A 50 1.21 -14.28 -14.39
N LEU A 51 1.77 -15.27 -13.69
CA LEU A 51 1.42 -15.54 -12.30
C LEU A 51 1.95 -14.40 -11.44
N VAL A 52 1.03 -13.69 -10.79
CA VAL A 52 1.34 -12.58 -9.88
C VAL A 52 0.89 -12.90 -8.46
N PRO A 53 1.54 -12.33 -7.44
CA PRO A 53 1.08 -12.44 -6.06
C PRO A 53 -0.36 -11.93 -5.91
N GLN A 54 -1.16 -12.65 -5.12
CA GLN A 54 -2.54 -12.28 -4.78
C GLN A 54 -2.54 -11.30 -3.59
N VAL A 55 -1.92 -10.15 -3.79
CA VAL A 55 -1.83 -9.07 -2.79
C VAL A 55 -2.41 -7.78 -3.37
N CYS A 56 -2.98 -6.94 -2.49
CA CYS A 56 -3.42 -5.61 -2.89
C CYS A 56 -2.20 -4.68 -3.04
N GLY A 57 -2.02 -4.17 -4.24
CA GLY A 57 -1.21 -2.98 -4.49
C GLY A 57 -1.79 -1.80 -3.72
N ARG A 58 -0.89 -0.90 -3.33
CA ARG A 58 -1.13 0.27 -2.48
C ARG A 58 -1.00 1.59 -3.23
N CYS A 59 -0.61 1.56 -4.51
CA CYS A 59 -0.48 2.74 -5.35
C CYS A 59 -0.76 2.44 -6.81
N LYS A 60 -1.21 3.48 -7.52
CA LYS A 60 -1.29 3.54 -8.97
C LYS A 60 -0.01 4.17 -9.51
N ILE A 61 0.58 3.57 -10.54
CA ILE A 61 1.80 4.03 -11.19
C ILE A 61 1.43 4.47 -12.61
N SER A 62 1.77 5.70 -12.98
CA SER A 62 1.47 6.27 -14.29
C SER A 62 2.71 6.94 -14.87
N PHE A 63 3.08 6.56 -16.09
CA PHE A 63 4.19 7.17 -16.82
C PHE A 63 3.65 8.18 -17.85
N GLU A 64 4.13 9.42 -17.78
CA GLU A 64 3.78 10.49 -18.71
C GLU A 64 4.99 10.83 -19.59
N PRO A 65 5.14 10.20 -20.77
CA PRO A 65 6.34 10.34 -21.62
C PRO A 65 6.55 11.78 -22.11
N GLU A 66 5.47 12.49 -22.47
CA GLU A 66 5.51 13.89 -22.93
C GLU A 66 6.11 14.84 -21.90
N ARG A 67 5.97 14.50 -20.60
CA ARG A 67 6.50 15.28 -19.48
C ARG A 67 7.74 14.64 -18.86
N LYS A 68 8.20 13.51 -19.40
CA LYS A 68 9.33 12.71 -18.89
C LYS A 68 9.25 12.46 -17.39
N ARG A 69 8.08 12.07 -16.89
CA ARG A 69 7.87 11.86 -15.45
C ARG A 69 7.03 10.63 -15.14
N LEU A 70 7.31 10.06 -13.97
CA LEU A 70 6.57 8.94 -13.39
C LEU A 70 5.82 9.42 -12.15
N ILE A 71 4.53 9.13 -12.09
CA ILE A 71 3.65 9.48 -10.97
C ILE A 71 3.32 8.21 -10.21
N ILE A 72 3.57 8.22 -8.90
CA ILE A 72 3.24 7.15 -7.97
C ILE A 72 2.24 7.73 -6.96
N ALA A 73 0.98 7.34 -7.06
CA ALA A 73 -0.09 7.84 -6.19
C ALA A 73 -0.61 6.73 -5.29
N GLU A 74 -0.44 6.86 -3.97
CA GLU A 74 -1.03 5.94 -3.00
C GLU A 74 -2.56 5.95 -3.09
N THR A 75 -3.15 4.80 -2.83
CA THR A 75 -4.60 4.61 -2.87
C THR A 75 -5.03 3.58 -1.84
N ASP A 76 -6.26 3.72 -1.35
CA ASP A 76 -6.93 2.73 -0.52
C ASP A 76 -7.63 1.64 -1.35
N GLU A 77 -7.61 1.76 -2.68
CA GLU A 77 -8.12 0.74 -3.60
C GLU A 77 -7.18 -0.47 -3.66
N CYS A 78 -7.74 -1.68 -3.83
CA CYS A 78 -6.95 -2.89 -4.08
C CYS A 78 -6.49 -2.92 -5.55
N VAL A 79 -5.31 -2.36 -5.82
CA VAL A 79 -4.72 -2.35 -7.18
C VAL A 79 -4.06 -3.70 -7.46
N ARG A 80 -4.12 -4.20 -8.70
CA ARG A 80 -3.40 -5.41 -9.09
C ARG A 80 -1.88 -5.23 -8.91
N TYR A 81 -1.20 -6.31 -8.53
CA TYR A 81 0.26 -6.31 -8.55
C TYR A 81 0.80 -6.05 -9.96
N ASP A 82 1.68 -5.06 -10.08
CA ASP A 82 2.50 -4.80 -11.26
C ASP A 82 3.88 -4.28 -10.82
N ALA A 83 4.89 -4.49 -11.66
CA ALA A 83 6.24 -3.99 -11.48
C ALA A 83 6.69 -3.33 -12.79
N TYR A 84 7.32 -2.17 -12.68
CA TYR A 84 7.77 -1.39 -13.81
C TYR A 84 9.29 -1.22 -13.76
N GLY A 85 9.94 -1.48 -14.89
CA GLY A 85 11.33 -1.13 -15.12
C GLY A 85 11.38 0.21 -15.83
N CYS A 86 12.06 1.18 -15.22
CA CYS A 86 12.21 2.51 -15.75
C CYS A 86 13.69 2.87 -15.95
N ILE A 87 13.95 3.80 -16.86
CA ILE A 87 15.28 4.35 -17.14
C ILE A 87 15.18 5.88 -17.06
N THR A 88 16.07 6.52 -16.30
CA THR A 88 16.16 7.98 -16.26
C THR A 88 16.80 8.52 -17.53
N THR A 89 16.63 9.82 -17.82
CA THR A 89 17.34 10.48 -18.93
C THR A 89 18.87 10.44 -18.79
N GLY A 90 19.39 10.17 -17.58
CA GLY A 90 20.81 9.92 -17.32
C GLY A 90 21.24 8.48 -17.60
N GLY A 91 20.33 7.61 -18.04
CA GLY A 91 20.59 6.19 -18.31
C GLY A 91 20.58 5.30 -17.06
N GLU A 92 20.16 5.81 -15.90
CA GLU A 92 20.14 5.05 -14.65
C GLU A 92 18.85 4.20 -14.57
N PRO A 93 18.96 2.87 -14.41
CA PRO A 93 17.80 2.01 -14.27
C PRO A 93 17.27 1.99 -12.83
N PHE A 94 15.95 1.91 -12.69
CA PHE A 94 15.28 1.65 -11.42
C PHE A 94 13.98 0.88 -11.63
N VAL A 95 13.54 0.19 -10.57
CA VAL A 95 12.29 -0.58 -10.56
C VAL A 95 11.33 0.02 -9.56
N VAL A 96 10.04 0.03 -9.86
CA VAL A 96 8.98 0.35 -8.89
C VAL A 96 7.85 -0.66 -9.03
N ASN A 97 7.18 -1.00 -7.92
CA ASN A 97 6.02 -1.88 -7.97
C ASN A 97 4.84 -1.30 -7.18
N THR A 98 3.65 -1.80 -7.48
CA THR A 98 2.41 -1.28 -6.88
C THR A 98 2.27 -1.60 -5.40
N VAL A 99 3.13 -2.43 -4.80
CA VAL A 99 3.08 -2.80 -3.36
C VAL A 99 4.02 -1.93 -2.52
N SER A 100 5.24 -1.68 -2.98
CA SER A 100 6.25 -0.89 -2.26
C SER A 100 6.01 0.61 -2.42
N CYS A 101 5.44 1.03 -3.56
CA CYS A 101 5.19 2.43 -3.91
C CYS A 101 6.44 3.32 -3.85
N ARG A 102 7.62 2.71 -4.01
CA ARG A 102 8.91 3.38 -3.91
C ARG A 102 9.85 2.87 -5.01
N PRO A 103 10.64 3.75 -5.63
CA PRO A 103 11.68 3.33 -6.54
C PRO A 103 12.75 2.55 -5.77
N LEU A 104 13.16 1.42 -6.35
CA LEU A 104 14.23 0.55 -5.91
C LEU A 104 15.31 0.63 -6.99
N ALA A 105 16.46 1.22 -6.66
CA ALA A 105 17.60 1.19 -7.56
C ALA A 105 18.13 -0.24 -7.67
N GLU A 106 18.49 -0.69 -8.87
CA GLU A 106 19.09 -2.02 -9.07
C GLU A 106 20.47 -2.16 -8.42
N ARG A 107 21.11 -1.02 -8.08
CA ARG A 107 22.33 -0.97 -7.27
C ARG A 107 22.05 -0.27 -5.95
N PRO A 108 22.61 -0.74 -4.82
CA PRO A 108 22.65 0.07 -3.62
C PRO A 108 23.35 1.39 -3.98
N VAL A 109 22.63 2.50 -3.92
CA VAL A 109 23.28 3.81 -3.85
C VAL A 109 24.20 3.73 -2.64
N PRO A 110 25.52 3.92 -2.77
CA PRO A 110 26.39 4.01 -1.60
C PRO A 110 25.79 5.11 -0.74
N GLN A 111 25.29 4.76 0.44
CA GLN A 111 24.85 5.76 1.40
C GLN A 111 26.05 6.67 1.60
N ARG A 112 25.96 7.93 1.15
CA ARG A 112 26.91 8.96 1.56
C ARG A 112 26.82 8.96 3.08
N SER A 113 27.83 8.40 3.72
CA SER A 113 28.05 8.51 5.14
C SER A 113 27.91 9.98 5.50
N GLN A 114 27.01 10.28 6.43
CA GLN A 114 26.90 11.59 7.04
C GLN A 114 28.30 12.04 7.48
N PRO A 115 28.67 13.33 7.35
CA PRO A 115 29.94 13.80 7.86
C PRO A 115 30.02 13.46 9.35
N GLN A 116 30.99 12.63 9.72
CA GLN A 116 31.32 12.41 11.12
C GLN A 116 31.62 13.79 11.73
N SER A 117 30.89 14.15 12.77
CA SER A 117 31.18 15.32 13.58
C SER A 117 32.62 15.20 14.09
N VAL A 118 33.46 16.13 13.66
CA VAL A 118 34.82 16.28 14.18
C VAL A 118 34.72 16.63 15.67
N PRO A 119 35.38 15.91 16.59
CA PRO A 119 35.43 16.32 17.97
C PRO A 119 36.29 17.58 18.09
N ILE A 120 35.70 18.64 18.64
CA ILE A 120 36.40 19.86 19.03
C ILE A 120 37.35 19.46 20.18
N ARG A 121 38.65 19.68 19.97
CA ARG A 121 39.68 19.61 21.02
C ARG A 121 39.69 20.89 21.83
#